data_AF-A0A5R2NBI3-F1
#
_entry.id   AF-A0A5R2NBI3-F1
#
_cell.length_a   1.000
_cell.length_b   1.000
_cell.length_c   1.000
_cell.angle_alpha   90.00
_cell.angle_beta   90.00
_cell.angle_gamma   90.00
#
_symmetry.space_group_name_H-M   'P 1'
#
loop_
_entity.id
_entity.type
_entity.pdbx_description
1 polymer ?
#
loop_
_entity_poly.entity_id
_entity_poly.type
_entity_poly.pdbx_seq_one_letter_code
_entity_poly.pdbx_strand_id
1 'polypeptide(L)'
;EDYALEKRRELNSLGIAIANLLMTVVRKPDGEGHAVLTVRTDKGDFILDNLVDKVRLWNQTPYRYLKRQASDDTGRWVSILAGEEKLVSAVK
;
A
#
# COMPACT_ATOMS: atom_id res chain seq x y z
N GLU A 1 -5.40 -12.82 4.32
CA GLU A 1 -5.53 -12.16 3.01
C GLU A 1 -6.90 -11.49 2.86
N ASP A 2 -7.98 -12.14 3.30
CA ASP A 2 -9.37 -11.65 3.20
C ASP A 2 -9.67 -10.29 3.85
N TYR A 3 -9.01 -9.98 4.98
CA TYR A 3 -9.29 -8.73 5.72
C TYR A 3 -8.95 -7.45 4.93
N ALA A 4 -7.89 -7.45 4.12
CA ALA A 4 -7.49 -6.27 3.36
C ALA A 4 -8.46 -6.01 2.18
N LEU A 5 -8.97 -7.08 1.56
CA LEU A 5 -9.98 -6.99 0.51
C LEU A 5 -11.33 -6.50 1.05
N GLU A 6 -11.72 -6.95 2.25
CA GLU A 6 -12.95 -6.51 2.89
C GLU A 6 -12.89 -5.03 3.30
N LYS A 7 -11.81 -4.60 3.96
CA LYS A 7 -11.58 -3.17 4.27
C LYS A 7 -11.61 -2.30 3.00
N ARG A 8 -11.07 -2.80 1.89
CA ARG A 8 -11.13 -2.10 0.60
C ARG A 8 -12.57 -1.94 0.10
N ARG A 9 -13.39 -2.99 0.20
CA ARG A 9 -14.81 -2.94 -0.20
C ARG A 9 -15.58 -1.95 0.66
N GLU A 10 -15.39 -2.01 1.97
CA GLU A 10 -16.04 -1.10 2.92
C GLU A 10 -15.67 0.36 2.65
N LEU A 11 -14.38 0.68 2.54
CA LEU A 11 -13.93 2.05 2.25
C LEU A 11 -14.41 2.57 0.89
N ASN A 12 -14.49 1.70 -0.11
CA ASN A 12 -15.07 2.06 -1.40
C ASN A 12 -16.58 2.33 -1.28
N SER A 13 -17.31 1.54 -0.49
CA SER A 13 -18.74 1.79 -0.23
C SER A 13 -19.00 3.10 0.51
N LEU A 14 -18.00 3.57 1.29
CA LEU A 14 -18.01 4.87 1.95
C LEU A 14 -17.58 6.04 1.04
N GLY A 15 -17.27 5.76 -0.24
CA GLY A 15 -16.98 6.79 -1.26
C GLY A 15 -15.50 7.04 -1.54
N ILE A 16 -14.58 6.29 -0.94
CA ILE A 16 -13.15 6.40 -1.29
C ILE A 16 -12.91 5.68 -2.63
N ALA A 17 -12.40 6.42 -3.62
CA ALA A 17 -12.11 5.85 -4.93
C ALA A 17 -11.17 4.64 -4.85
N ILE A 18 -11.49 3.56 -5.59
CA ILE A 18 -10.67 2.34 -5.68
C ILE A 18 -9.21 2.64 -6.07
N ALA A 19 -8.98 3.66 -6.91
CA ALA A 19 -7.64 4.12 -7.31
C ALA A 19 -6.75 4.57 -6.13
N ASN A 20 -7.36 4.90 -4.99
CA ASN A 20 -6.70 5.27 -3.75
C ASN A 20 -6.63 4.10 -2.75
N LEU A 21 -7.23 2.95 -3.03
CA LEU A 21 -7.30 1.79 -2.15
C LEU A 21 -6.51 0.63 -2.75
N LEU A 22 -5.19 0.64 -2.53
CA LEU A 22 -4.25 -0.23 -3.21
C LEU A 22 -3.84 -1.41 -2.34
N MET A 23 -3.97 -2.63 -2.87
CA MET A 23 -3.39 -3.79 -2.21
C MET A 23 -1.87 -3.73 -2.31
N THR A 24 -1.19 -3.99 -1.19
CA THR A 24 0.26 -3.90 -1.08
C THR A 24 0.82 -5.13 -0.40
N VAL A 25 1.84 -5.73 -1.00
CA VAL A 25 2.59 -6.85 -0.43
C VAL A 25 3.84 -6.30 0.23
N VAL A 26 4.00 -6.65 1.50
CA VAL A 26 5.14 -6.26 2.33
C VAL A 26 5.84 -7.48 2.89
N ARG A 27 7.04 -7.28 3.40
CA ARG A 27 7.74 -8.21 4.27
C ARG A 27 7.81 -7.62 5.67
N LYS A 28 7.32 -8.37 6.65
CA LYS A 28 7.38 -8.03 8.08
C LYS A 28 8.81 -8.16 8.62
N PRO A 29 9.12 -7.62 9.82
CA PRO A 29 10.45 -7.75 10.44
C PRO A 29 10.88 -9.20 10.67
N ASP A 30 9.94 -10.11 10.88
CA ASP A 30 10.16 -11.56 11.04
C ASP A 30 10.48 -12.27 9.70
N GLY A 31 10.42 -11.56 8.57
CA GLY A 31 10.69 -12.09 7.23
C GLY A 31 9.46 -12.64 6.50
N GLU A 32 8.31 -12.75 7.16
CA GLU A 32 7.08 -13.26 6.57
C GLU A 32 6.47 -12.23 5.59
N GLY A 33 5.93 -12.72 4.48
CA GLY A 33 5.17 -11.92 3.52
C GLY A 33 3.77 -11.61 4.05
N HIS A 34 3.33 -10.36 3.92
CA HIS A 34 2.01 -9.93 4.40
C HIS A 34 1.32 -9.02 3.39
N ALA A 35 0.01 -9.15 3.26
CA ALA A 35 -0.81 -8.31 2.40
C ALA A 35 -1.56 -7.28 3.25
N VAL A 36 -1.34 -6.01 2.93
CA VAL A 36 -1.96 -4.86 3.62
C VAL A 36 -2.71 -3.98 2.63
N LEU A 37 -3.58 -3.11 3.14
CA LEU A 37 -4.25 -2.09 2.33
C LEU A 37 -3.51 -0.76 2.48
N THR A 38 -3.09 -0.18 1.36
CA THR A 38 -2.57 1.19 1.30
C THR A 38 -3.68 2.15 0.87
N VAL A 39 -3.92 3.17 1.68
CA VAL A 39 -4.88 4.23 1.39
C VAL A 39 -4.13 5.50 1.02
N ARG A 40 -4.24 5.94 -0.23
CA ARG A 40 -3.64 7.19 -0.71
C ARG A 40 -4.53 8.35 -0.32
N THR A 41 -3.94 9.34 0.34
CA THR A 41 -4.61 10.57 0.74
C THR A 41 -3.74 11.77 0.37
N ASP A 42 -4.30 12.97 0.45
CA ASP A 42 -3.56 14.23 0.32
C ASP A 42 -2.47 14.43 1.39
N LYS A 43 -2.61 13.74 2.53
CA LYS A 43 -1.65 13.75 3.65
C LYS A 43 -0.58 12.65 3.55
N GLY A 44 -0.65 11.81 2.52
CA GLY A 44 0.27 10.71 2.27
C GLY A 44 -0.38 9.34 2.22
N ASP A 45 0.48 8.32 2.10
CA ASP A 45 0.07 6.92 1.98
C ASP A 45 0.00 6.27 3.37
N PHE A 46 -1.22 5.91 3.79
CA PHE A 46 -1.50 5.25 5.05
C PHE A 46 -1.64 3.75 4.88
N ILE A 47 -1.27 3.00 5.91
CA ILE A 47 -1.31 1.54 5.93
C ILE A 47 -2.37 1.07 6.91
N LEU A 48 -3.34 0.33 6.36
CA LEU A 48 -4.37 -0.35 7.11
C LEU A 48 -3.99 -1.83 7.15
N ASP A 49 -3.45 -2.21 8.31
CA ASP A 49 -3.14 -3.58 8.65
C ASP A 49 -4.29 -4.19 9.48
N ASN A 50 -4.38 -5.51 9.55
CA ASN A 50 -5.23 -6.24 10.49
C ASN A 50 -4.47 -6.74 11.73
N LEU A 51 -3.12 -6.72 11.72
CA LEU A 51 -2.30 -7.15 12.86
C LEU A 51 -2.12 -6.06 13.92
N VAL A 52 -2.31 -4.79 13.55
CA VAL A 52 -2.16 -3.64 14.44
C VAL A 52 -3.27 -2.64 14.15
N ASP A 53 -4.02 -2.24 15.18
CA ASP A 53 -5.15 -1.30 15.04
C ASP A 53 -4.71 0.14 14.70
N LYS A 54 -3.41 0.44 14.83
CA LYS A 54 -2.86 1.76 14.53
C LYS A 54 -2.65 1.93 13.03
N VAL A 55 -3.42 2.82 12.44
CA VAL A 55 -3.15 3.39 11.11
C VAL A 55 -1.88 4.24 11.19
N ARG A 56 -0.91 3.97 10.32
CA ARG A 56 0.38 4.68 10.26
C ARG A 56 0.71 5.07 8.84
N LEU A 57 1.51 6.13 8.68
CA LEU A 57 2.16 6.41 7.40
C LEU A 57 3.08 5.24 7.03
N TRP A 58 3.21 4.95 5.74
CA TRP A 58 4.00 3.82 5.24
C TRP A 58 5.45 3.84 5.77
N ASN A 59 6.07 5.02 5.84
CA ASN A 59 7.42 5.25 6.35
C ASN A 59 7.56 5.16 7.89
N GLN A 60 6.45 4.97 8.61
CA GLN A 60 6.40 4.77 10.06
C GLN A 60 6.05 3.33 10.45
N THR A 61 5.93 2.44 9.46
CA THR A 61 5.78 1.00 9.68
C THR A 61 7.16 0.33 9.63
N PRO A 62 7.35 -0.79 10.33
CA PRO A 62 8.60 -1.55 10.29
C PRO A 62 8.65 -2.49 9.06
N TYR A 63 7.84 -2.24 8.04
CA TYR A 63 7.67 -3.13 6.90
C TYR A 63 8.60 -2.79 5.74
N ARG A 64 9.05 -3.82 5.02
CA ARG A 64 9.69 -3.65 3.72
C ARG A 64 8.66 -3.84 2.62
N TYR A 65 8.42 -2.80 1.84
CA TYR A 65 7.46 -2.81 0.74
C TYR A 65 8.04 -3.51 -0.48
N LEU A 66 7.27 -4.43 -1.07
CA LEU A 66 7.74 -5.26 -2.18
C LEU A 66 6.99 -4.92 -3.48
N LYS A 67 5.65 -4.97 -3.44
CA LYS A 67 4.80 -4.74 -4.60
C LYS A 67 3.50 -4.06 -4.17
N ARG A 68 2.88 -3.32 -5.09
CA ARG A 68 1.58 -2.68 -4.88
C ARG A 68 0.76 -2.70 -6.16
N GLN A 69 -0.57 -2.72 -6.04
CA GLN A 69 -1.45 -2.52 -7.19
C GLN A 69 -1.26 -1.13 -7.79
N ALA A 70 -1.35 -1.01 -9.11
CA ALA A 70 -1.31 0.27 -9.76
C ALA A 70 -2.60 1.06 -9.49
N SER A 71 -2.48 2.38 -9.33
CA SER A 71 -3.66 3.25 -9.10
C SER A 71 -4.60 3.32 -10.30
N ASP A 72 -4.08 3.09 -11.50
CA ASP A 72 -4.83 3.11 -12.77
C ASP A 72 -5.36 1.74 -13.19
N ASP A 73 -4.85 0.65 -12.61
CA ASP A 73 -5.25 -0.72 -12.93
C ASP A 73 -5.04 -1.65 -11.72
N THR A 74 -6.15 -2.07 -11.11
CA THR A 74 -6.13 -2.97 -9.94
C THR A 74 -5.65 -4.40 -10.24
N GLY A 75 -5.63 -4.81 -11.51
CA GLY A 75 -5.07 -6.10 -11.96
C GLY A 75 -3.56 -6.06 -12.12
N ARG A 76 -2.98 -4.87 -12.26
CA ARG A 76 -1.55 -4.67 -12.48
C ARG A 76 -0.81 -4.43 -11.17
N TRP A 77 0.27 -5.18 -10.95
CA TRP A 77 1.15 -5.03 -9.81
C TRP A 77 2.47 -4.39 -10.22
N VAL A 78 2.90 -3.38 -9.46
CA VAL A 78 4.19 -2.69 -9.65
C VAL A 78 5.12 -2.97 -8.48
N SER A 79 6.40 -3.18 -8.75
CA SER A 79 7.42 -3.36 -7.70
C SER A 79 7.70 -2.03 -7.02
N ILE A 80 7.74 -2.03 -5.69
CA ILE A 80 8.19 -0.88 -4.90
C ILE A 80 9.67 -1.11 -4.63
N LEU A 81 10.53 -0.40 -5.37
CA LEU A 81 11.95 -0.37 -5.07
C LEU A 81 12.11 0.44 -3.78
N ALA A 82 12.27 -0.26 -2.66
CA ALA A 82 12.59 0.35 -1.38
C ALA A 82 13.94 1.07 -1.49
N GLY A 83 13.93 2.35 -1.88
CA GLY A 83 15.12 3.19 -1.87
C GLY A 83 15.26 4.29 -2.92
N GLU A 84 14.53 4.34 -4.05
CA GLU A 84 14.83 5.34 -5.11
C GLU A 84 13.63 5.83 -5.94
N GLU A 85 12.52 6.25 -5.32
CA GLU A 85 11.56 7.16 -5.99
C GLU A 85 11.90 8.65 -5.71
N LYS A 86 13.20 8.97 -5.80
CA LYS A 86 13.67 10.37 -5.90
C LYS A 86 15.01 10.52 -6.63
N LEU A 87 15.16 9.86 -7.78
CA LEU A 87 16.03 10.35 -8.86
C LEU A 87 15.23 10.27 -10.18
N VAL A 88 14.25 11.16 -10.32
CA VAL A 88 13.94 11.65 -11.65
C VAL A 88 15.09 12.59 -12.02
N SER A 89 16.09 12.09 -12.72
CA SER A 89 16.87 12.94 -13.62
C SER A 89 16.77 12.33 -15.00
N ALA A 90 15.97 13.00 -15.83
CA ALA A 90 16.10 12.88 -17.26
C ALA A 90 17.57 13.12 -17.62
N VAL A 91 18.20 12.15 -18.26
CA VAL A 91 19.34 12.41 -19.14
C VAL A 91 18.97 11.90 -20.51
N LYS A 92 19.12 12.83 -21.45
CA LYS A 92 18.85 12.78 -22.88
C LYS A 92 19.77 11.82 -23.60
#